data_AF-A0A182UJ35-F1
#
_entry.id   AF-A0A182UJ35-F1
#
_cell.length_a   1.000
_cell.length_b   1.000
_cell.length_c   1.000
_cell.angle_alpha   90.00
_cell.angle_beta   90.00
_cell.angle_gamma   90.00
#
_symmetry.space_group_name_H-M   'P 1'
#
loop_
_entity.id
_entity.type
_entity.pdbx_description
1 polymer ?
#
loop_
_entity_poly.entity_id
_entity_poly.type
_entity_poly.pdbx_seq_one_letter_code
_entity_poly.pdbx_strand_id
1 'polypeptide(L)'
;MFVLSRVDWEETVSNTVHALWTTDDHVWFYTGAIVITIMLTTNSFAFFEMCLKASLHLHAALYRGVTETAMAFFYQNPSGRVMNRFSKDIGLIDTSLPTVMIDSLCVRNLHLRFCIRVFNPAKCLQFFLELSGIIVIVALANYWLLIPTAIMGVVFYLLRGVFLRAARNVKRVEAITRSPVFTHTNATIDGLTTIRAFGAERFLEETFHQHQDVNTSAAFLFGATTRGFAFWLDVICLLYIASVVMSFLVIGDGK
;
A
#
# COMPACT_ATOMS: atom_id res chain seq x y z
N MET A 1 2.31 7.64 -21.70
CA MET A 1 2.30 7.86 -23.17
C MET A 1 1.34 8.99 -23.43
N PHE A 2 1.87 10.15 -23.80
CA PHE A 2 1.15 11.40 -24.02
C PHE A 2 0.08 11.22 -25.11
N VAL A 3 -1.21 11.20 -24.74
CA VAL A 3 -2.35 11.33 -25.67
C VAL A 3 -2.84 12.79 -25.67
N LEU A 4 -1.91 13.74 -25.55
CA LEU A 4 -2.17 15.18 -25.69
C LEU A 4 -1.20 15.80 -26.71
N SER A 5 -0.93 15.07 -27.79
CA SER A 5 -0.25 15.67 -28.95
C SER A 5 -1.32 15.87 -30.03
N ARG A 6 -1.74 17.13 -30.14
CA ARG A 6 -2.61 17.71 -31.18
C ARG A 6 -4.09 17.35 -31.14
N VAL A 7 -4.82 18.00 -30.24
CA VAL A 7 -6.21 18.34 -30.52
C VAL A 7 -6.20 19.81 -30.94
N ASP A 8 -5.98 20.04 -32.23
CA ASP A 8 -6.04 21.36 -32.83
C ASP A 8 -7.52 21.73 -32.99
N TRP A 9 -8.05 22.63 -32.15
CA TRP A 9 -9.47 23.03 -32.15
C TRP A 9 -9.84 24.00 -33.29
N GLU A 10 -8.94 24.22 -34.25
CA GLU A 10 -8.97 25.37 -35.17
C GLU A 10 -8.76 25.00 -36.64
N GLU A 11 -9.23 23.82 -37.09
CA GLU A 11 -9.30 23.47 -38.51
C GLU A 11 -10.74 23.53 -39.04
N THR A 12 -11.29 24.73 -39.19
CA THR A 12 -12.46 24.96 -40.08
C THR A 12 -12.08 25.55 -41.43
N VAL A 13 -10.80 25.69 -41.79
CA VAL A 13 -10.40 26.46 -42.99
C VAL A 13 -9.30 25.82 -43.86
N SER A 14 -9.07 24.49 -43.80
CA SER A 14 -8.11 23.86 -44.70
C SER A 14 -8.63 22.53 -45.25
N ASN A 15 -8.80 22.46 -46.58
CA ASN A 15 -9.10 21.25 -47.34
C ASN A 15 -7.89 20.28 -47.34
N THR A 16 -7.50 19.78 -46.17
CA THR A 16 -6.44 18.78 -46.01
C THR A 16 -7.08 17.41 -45.80
N VAL A 17 -6.95 16.55 -46.81
CA VAL A 17 -7.65 15.25 -46.99
C VAL A 17 -7.16 14.13 -46.04
N HIS A 18 -6.51 14.45 -44.92
CA HIS A 18 -5.99 13.43 -43.99
C HIS A 18 -6.21 13.79 -42.51
N ALA A 19 -7.43 14.17 -42.14
CA ALA A 19 -7.87 14.00 -40.76
C ALA A 19 -8.12 12.49 -40.52
N LEU A 20 -7.25 11.84 -39.75
CA LEU A 20 -7.32 10.39 -39.46
C LEU A 20 -8.57 10.03 -38.62
N TRP A 21 -9.19 11.02 -37.99
CA TRP A 21 -10.36 10.88 -37.13
C TRP A 21 -11.38 11.95 -37.52
N THR A 22 -12.63 11.55 -37.70
CA THR A 22 -13.73 12.48 -37.97
C THR A 22 -14.26 13.06 -36.65
N THR A 23 -14.92 14.22 -36.71
CA THR A 23 -15.53 14.86 -35.53
C THR A 23 -16.46 13.90 -34.78
N ASP A 24 -17.18 13.04 -35.50
CA ASP A 24 -18.07 12.03 -34.93
C ASP A 24 -17.30 10.96 -34.13
N ASP A 25 -16.13 10.53 -34.60
CA ASP A 25 -15.30 9.54 -33.89
C ASP A 25 -14.77 10.10 -32.56
N HIS A 26 -14.43 11.39 -32.52
CA HIS A 26 -14.05 12.07 -31.28
C HIS A 26 -15.20 12.13 -30.29
N VAL A 27 -16.41 12.44 -30.74
CA VAL A 27 -17.62 12.50 -29.91
C VAL A 27 -17.92 11.13 -29.29
N TRP A 28 -17.82 10.05 -30.06
CA TRP A 28 -18.00 8.67 -29.55
C TRP A 28 -16.94 8.28 -28.52
N PHE A 29 -15.67 8.63 -28.76
CA PHE A 29 -14.58 8.37 -27.81
C PHE A 29 -14.79 9.07 -26.47
N TYR A 30 -15.09 10.37 -26.47
CA TYR A 30 -15.34 11.13 -25.24
C TYR A 30 -16.59 10.65 -24.52
N THR A 31 -17.66 10.32 -25.25
CA THR A 31 -18.89 9.77 -24.68
C THR A 31 -18.63 8.42 -24.00
N GLY A 32 -17.87 7.53 -24.65
CA GLY A 32 -17.44 6.25 -24.07
C GLY A 32 -16.59 6.43 -22.81
N ALA A 33 -15.63 7.35 -22.83
CA ALA A 33 -14.80 7.66 -21.67
C ALA A 33 -15.63 8.20 -20.49
N ILE A 34 -16.58 9.11 -20.75
CA ILE A 34 -17.48 9.65 -19.73
C ILE A 34 -18.34 8.54 -19.12
N VAL A 35 -18.94 7.67 -19.93
CA VAL A 35 -19.76 6.54 -19.42
C VAL A 35 -18.92 5.60 -18.56
N ILE A 36 -17.69 5.27 -18.97
CA ILE A 36 -16.77 4.43 -18.19
C ILE A 36 -16.45 5.10 -16.84
N THR A 37 -16.14 6.40 -16.84
CA THR A 37 -15.83 7.09 -15.57
C THR A 37 -17.03 7.13 -14.63
N ILE A 38 -18.25 7.33 -15.13
CA ILE A 38 -19.48 7.31 -14.34
C ILE A 38 -19.73 5.90 -13.77
N MET A 39 -19.49 4.84 -14.55
CA MET A 39 -19.60 3.47 -14.05
C MET A 39 -18.56 3.16 -12.96
N LEU A 40 -17.32 3.61 -13.12
CA LEU A 40 -16.25 3.40 -12.14
C LEU A 40 -16.52 4.15 -10.82
N THR A 41 -17.00 5.40 -10.90
CA THR A 41 -17.34 6.18 -9.70
C THR A 41 -18.53 5.56 -8.97
N THR A 42 -19.59 5.18 -9.70
CA THR A 42 -20.78 4.55 -9.11
C THR A 42 -20.43 3.25 -8.37
N ASN A 43 -19.57 2.41 -8.95
CA ASN A 43 -19.10 1.19 -8.29
C ASN A 43 -18.26 1.50 -7.03
N SER A 44 -17.45 2.55 -7.05
CA SER A 44 -16.65 2.97 -5.90
C SER A 44 -17.54 3.43 -4.73
N PHE A 45 -18.59 4.19 -5.02
CA PHE A 45 -19.59 4.59 -4.01
C PHE A 45 -20.36 3.39 -3.45
N ALA A 46 -20.82 2.48 -4.31
CA ALA A 46 -21.52 1.26 -3.87
C ALA A 46 -20.64 0.38 -2.98
N PHE A 47 -19.33 0.33 -3.27
CA PHE A 47 -18.37 -0.42 -2.46
C PHE A 47 -18.16 0.22 -1.08
N PHE A 48 -18.01 1.55 -1.03
CA PHE A 48 -17.89 2.28 0.24
C PHE A 48 -19.11 2.05 1.15
N GLU A 49 -20.32 2.11 0.57
CA GLU A 49 -21.58 1.77 1.24
C GLU A 49 -21.59 0.35 1.80
N MET A 50 -21.09 -0.63 1.03
CA MET A 50 -20.98 -2.02 1.48
C MET A 50 -20.03 -2.16 2.68
N CYS A 51 -18.87 -1.50 2.64
CA CYS A 51 -17.91 -1.51 3.74
C CYS A 51 -18.47 -0.88 5.01
N LEU A 52 -19.18 0.25 4.87
CA LEU A 52 -19.85 0.91 6.00
C LEU A 52 -20.88 -0.01 6.66
N LYS A 53 -21.75 -0.64 5.86
CA LYS A 53 -22.75 -1.58 6.38
C LYS A 53 -22.12 -2.79 7.06
N ALA A 54 -21.02 -3.32 6.50
CA ALA A 54 -20.29 -4.43 7.09
C ALA A 54 -19.66 -4.07 8.44
N SER A 55 -19.07 -2.87 8.55
CA SER A 55 -18.54 -2.36 9.82
C SER A 55 -19.64 -2.23 10.88
N LEU A 56 -20.77 -1.60 10.53
CA LEU A 56 -21.90 -1.42 11.44
C LEU A 56 -22.44 -2.76 11.96
N HIS A 57 -22.57 -3.75 11.07
CA HIS A 57 -22.97 -5.11 11.47
C HIS A 57 -21.94 -5.78 12.37
N LEU A 58 -20.64 -5.63 12.08
CA LEU A 58 -19.58 -6.20 12.92
C LEU A 58 -19.56 -5.56 14.31
N HIS A 59 -19.69 -4.23 14.39
CA HIS A 59 -19.77 -3.50 15.65
C HIS A 59 -21.02 -3.90 16.45
N ALA A 60 -22.18 -4.03 15.80
CA ALA A 60 -23.41 -4.49 16.44
C ALA A 60 -23.30 -5.94 16.96
N ALA A 61 -22.69 -6.84 16.18
CA ALA A 61 -22.44 -8.22 16.60
C ALA A 61 -21.46 -8.29 17.78
N LEU A 62 -20.40 -7.49 17.76
CA LEU A 62 -19.44 -7.39 18.86
C LEU A 62 -20.11 -6.86 20.14
N TYR A 63 -20.91 -5.80 20.01
CA TYR A 63 -21.68 -5.22 21.11
C TYR A 63 -22.62 -6.24 21.73
N ARG A 64 -23.44 -6.90 20.91
CA ARG A 64 -24.37 -7.93 21.37
C ARG A 64 -23.66 -9.09 22.06
N GLY A 65 -22.56 -9.56 21.47
CA GLY A 65 -21.73 -10.61 22.05
C GLY A 65 -21.22 -10.24 23.44
N VAL A 66 -20.70 -9.02 23.62
CA VAL A 66 -20.20 -8.57 24.93
C VAL A 66 -21.32 -8.40 25.96
N THR A 67 -22.48 -7.87 25.58
CA THR A 67 -23.61 -7.72 26.50
C THR A 67 -24.24 -9.05 26.94
N GLU A 68 -24.16 -10.09 26.10
CA GLU A 68 -24.72 -11.42 26.37
C GLU A 68 -23.71 -12.37 27.05
N THR A 69 -22.44 -11.95 27.22
CA THR A 69 -21.41 -12.80 27.85
C THR A 69 -21.53 -12.91 29.37
N ALA A 70 -21.14 -14.07 29.91
CA ALA A 70 -21.10 -14.32 31.35
C ALA A 70 -20.03 -13.47 32.06
N MET A 71 -20.26 -13.13 33.32
CA MET A 71 -19.34 -12.29 34.13
C MET A 71 -17.92 -12.85 34.24
N ALA A 72 -17.74 -14.17 34.11
CA ALA A 72 -16.43 -14.80 34.06
C ALA A 72 -15.52 -14.23 32.95
N PHE A 73 -16.10 -13.80 31.82
CA PHE A 73 -15.36 -13.17 30.72
C PHE A 73 -14.71 -11.84 31.16
N PHE A 74 -15.43 -11.02 31.92
CA PHE A 74 -14.96 -9.71 32.40
C PHE A 74 -13.93 -9.82 33.54
N TYR A 75 -13.95 -10.91 34.31
CA TYR A 75 -12.90 -11.19 35.29
C TYR A 75 -11.56 -11.57 34.63
N GLN A 76 -11.61 -12.28 33.49
CA GLN A 76 -10.40 -12.73 32.79
C GLN A 76 -9.87 -11.70 31.79
N ASN A 77 -10.71 -10.77 31.34
CA ASN A 77 -10.35 -9.76 30.36
C ASN A 77 -10.54 -8.35 30.95
N PRO A 78 -9.46 -7.59 31.17
CA PRO A 78 -9.59 -6.23 31.68
C PRO A 78 -10.38 -5.37 30.70
N SER A 79 -11.18 -4.45 31.24
CA SER A 79 -12.05 -3.54 30.47
C SER A 79 -11.31 -2.78 29.37
N GLY A 80 -10.04 -2.41 29.60
CA GLY A 80 -9.18 -1.77 28.60
C GLY A 80 -8.92 -2.62 27.35
N ARG A 81 -8.85 -3.96 27.47
CA ARG A 81 -8.68 -4.86 26.31
C ARG A 81 -9.94 -4.90 25.45
N VAL A 82 -11.12 -4.92 26.09
CA VAL A 82 -12.41 -4.86 25.40
C VAL A 82 -12.56 -3.51 24.71
N MET A 83 -12.30 -2.40 25.41
CA MET A 83 -12.35 -1.05 24.85
C MET A 83 -11.41 -0.88 23.65
N ASN A 84 -10.16 -1.35 23.75
CA ASN A 84 -9.20 -1.25 22.64
C ASN A 84 -9.68 -2.01 21.38
N ARG A 85 -10.41 -3.11 21.54
CA ARG A 85 -11.00 -3.86 20.42
C ARG A 85 -12.18 -3.12 19.78
N PHE A 86 -12.99 -2.41 20.57
CA PHE A 86 -14.07 -1.54 20.06
C PHE A 86 -13.56 -0.27 19.39
N SER A 87 -12.53 0.38 19.93
CA SER A 87 -12.04 1.66 19.39
C SER A 87 -10.98 1.48 18.30
N LYS A 88 -9.95 0.68 18.58
CA LYS A 88 -8.76 0.58 17.71
C LYS A 88 -8.92 -0.44 16.61
N ASP A 89 -9.45 -1.62 16.93
CA ASP A 89 -9.56 -2.69 15.92
C ASP A 89 -10.72 -2.44 14.95
N ILE A 90 -11.90 -2.00 15.43
CA ILE A 90 -12.99 -1.54 14.54
C ILE A 90 -12.55 -0.30 13.75
N GLY A 91 -11.87 0.68 14.37
CA GLY A 91 -11.37 1.86 13.67
C GLY A 91 -10.37 1.53 12.56
N LEU A 92 -9.51 0.52 12.77
CA LEU A 92 -8.64 -0.01 11.72
C LEU A 92 -9.45 -0.66 10.59
N ILE A 93 -10.48 -1.46 10.92
CA ILE A 93 -11.36 -2.05 9.92
C ILE A 93 -12.03 -0.94 9.09
N ASP A 94 -12.55 0.11 9.71
CA ASP A 94 -13.30 1.16 9.00
C ASP A 94 -12.43 1.99 8.06
N THR A 95 -11.19 2.23 8.44
CA THR A 95 -10.28 3.11 7.69
C THR A 95 -9.39 2.35 6.70
N SER A 96 -8.91 1.16 7.08
CA SER A 96 -7.97 0.38 6.27
C SER A 96 -8.65 -0.65 5.37
N LEU A 97 -9.81 -1.18 5.74
CA LEU A 97 -10.48 -2.19 4.93
C LEU A 97 -11.00 -1.62 3.59
N PRO A 98 -11.64 -0.44 3.52
CA PRO A 98 -12.07 0.12 2.24
C PRO A 98 -10.91 0.45 1.32
N THR A 99 -9.83 1.02 1.85
CA THR A 99 -8.65 1.41 1.06
C THR A 99 -7.92 0.19 0.50
N VAL A 100 -7.73 -0.86 1.30
CA VAL A 100 -7.13 -2.12 0.84
C VAL A 100 -8.07 -2.89 -0.09
N MET A 101 -9.39 -2.79 0.12
CA MET A 101 -10.34 -3.51 -0.71
C MET A 101 -10.61 -2.85 -2.06
N ILE A 102 -10.63 -1.51 -2.17
CA ILE A 102 -10.71 -0.81 -3.46
C ILE A 102 -9.50 -1.16 -4.33
N ASP A 103 -8.30 -1.17 -3.73
CA ASP A 103 -7.05 -1.66 -4.32
C ASP A 103 -7.12 -3.17 -4.69
N SER A 104 -8.08 -3.91 -4.14
CA SER A 104 -8.33 -5.33 -4.43
C SER A 104 -9.48 -5.63 -5.40
N LEU A 105 -10.37 -4.66 -5.70
CA LEU A 105 -11.66 -4.91 -6.38
C LEU A 105 -11.73 -4.36 -7.82
N CYS A 106 -10.64 -3.82 -8.37
CA CYS A 106 -10.65 -3.27 -9.74
C CYS A 106 -10.96 -4.33 -10.83
N VAL A 107 -10.95 -5.64 -10.55
CA VAL A 107 -11.28 -6.70 -11.54
C VAL A 107 -12.21 -7.79 -10.98
N ARG A 108 -13.31 -7.43 -10.33
CA ARG A 108 -14.33 -8.44 -9.94
C ARG A 108 -15.71 -8.10 -10.45
N ASN A 109 -15.85 -8.02 -11.78
CA ASN A 109 -17.06 -8.53 -12.40
C ASN A 109 -16.85 -10.03 -12.64
N LEU A 110 -17.80 -10.81 -12.12
CA LEU A 110 -17.96 -12.25 -12.21
C LEU A 110 -17.32 -13.10 -11.10
N HIS A 111 -18.23 -13.57 -10.25
CA HIS A 111 -18.22 -14.80 -9.48
C HIS A 111 -17.74 -14.78 -8.02
N LEU A 112 -18.76 -14.68 -7.17
CA LEU A 112 -18.84 -15.04 -5.77
C LEU A 112 -18.56 -16.54 -5.55
N ARG A 113 -17.31 -16.94 -5.26
CA ARG A 113 -17.00 -17.98 -4.26
C ARG A 113 -15.52 -18.01 -3.95
N PHE A 114 -15.20 -18.06 -2.66
CA PHE A 114 -13.89 -18.42 -2.11
C PHE A 114 -12.83 -17.31 -2.00
N CYS A 115 -13.14 -16.32 -1.16
CA CYS A 115 -12.11 -15.81 -0.25
C CYS A 115 -11.62 -17.00 0.60
N ILE A 116 -10.37 -17.43 0.41
CA ILE A 116 -9.38 -17.93 1.40
C ILE A 116 -8.39 -18.86 0.70
N ARG A 117 -7.33 -18.28 0.12
CA ARG A 117 -5.96 -18.84 0.18
C ARG A 117 -4.92 -17.76 -0.13
N VAL A 118 -4.76 -16.82 0.80
CA VAL A 118 -3.46 -16.24 1.24
C VAL A 118 -2.57 -15.48 0.24
N PHE A 119 -2.91 -15.35 -1.04
CA PHE A 119 -2.18 -14.48 -1.98
C PHE A 119 -3.16 -13.56 -2.67
N ASN A 120 -3.09 -12.26 -2.37
CA ASN A 120 -3.93 -11.22 -2.99
C ASN A 120 -3.76 -11.26 -4.53
N PRO A 121 -4.74 -11.76 -5.32
CA PRO A 121 -4.56 -11.87 -6.78
C PRO A 121 -4.68 -10.51 -7.47
N ALA A 122 -5.28 -9.50 -6.82
CA ALA A 122 -5.53 -8.18 -7.41
C ALA A 122 -4.28 -7.28 -7.45
N LYS A 123 -3.49 -7.22 -6.37
CA LYS A 123 -2.15 -6.58 -6.41
C LYS A 123 -1.23 -7.26 -7.39
N CYS A 124 -1.33 -8.58 -7.50
CA CYS A 124 -0.60 -9.33 -8.50
C CYS A 124 -1.06 -8.94 -9.90
N LEU A 125 -2.37 -8.87 -10.17
CA LEU A 125 -2.90 -8.52 -11.48
C LEU A 125 -2.51 -7.10 -11.91
N GLN A 126 -2.57 -6.10 -11.02
CA GLN A 126 -2.09 -4.75 -11.34
C GLN A 126 -0.57 -4.72 -11.57
N PHE A 127 0.21 -5.39 -10.73
CA PHE A 127 1.65 -5.55 -10.98
C PHE A 127 1.93 -6.27 -12.30
N PHE A 128 1.16 -7.30 -12.65
CA PHE A 128 1.31 -8.04 -13.89
C PHE A 128 0.92 -7.18 -15.10
N LEU A 129 -0.12 -6.34 -14.99
CA LEU A 129 -0.49 -5.39 -16.03
C LEU A 129 0.60 -4.34 -16.23
N GLU A 130 1.09 -3.73 -15.17
CA GLU A 130 2.19 -2.74 -15.23
C GLU A 130 3.48 -3.38 -15.77
N LEU A 131 3.86 -4.57 -15.28
CA LEU A 131 5.01 -5.31 -15.79
C LEU A 131 4.85 -5.69 -17.26
N SER A 132 3.65 -6.13 -17.67
CA SER A 132 3.36 -6.44 -19.08
C SER A 132 3.46 -5.20 -19.95
N GLY A 133 2.99 -4.04 -19.48
CA GLY A 133 3.12 -2.76 -20.18
C GLY A 133 4.57 -2.35 -20.37
N ILE A 134 5.41 -2.48 -19.34
CA ILE A 134 6.85 -2.21 -19.44
C ILE A 134 7.52 -3.14 -20.46
N ILE A 135 7.21 -4.45 -20.40
CA ILE A 135 7.77 -5.44 -21.32
C ILE A 135 7.35 -5.14 -22.77
N VAL A 136 6.08 -4.78 -23.02
CA VAL A 136 5.58 -4.44 -24.36
C VAL A 136 6.29 -3.19 -24.90
N ILE A 137 6.45 -2.14 -24.09
CA ILE A 137 7.15 -0.91 -24.51
C ILE A 137 8.61 -1.20 -24.84
N VAL A 138 9.31 -1.99 -24.02
CA VAL A 138 10.70 -2.38 -24.28
C VAL A 138 10.82 -3.23 -25.55
N ALA A 139 9.90 -4.18 -25.75
CA ALA A 139 9.87 -5.04 -26.93
C ALA A 139 9.63 -4.25 -28.23
N LEU A 140 8.78 -3.21 -28.18
CA LEU A 140 8.56 -2.30 -29.31
C LEU A 140 9.77 -1.42 -29.61
N ALA A 141 10.54 -1.02 -28.59
CA ALA A 141 11.72 -0.17 -28.76
C ALA A 141 12.89 -0.93 -29.41
N ASN A 142 13.26 -2.10 -28.85
CA ASN A 142 14.24 -3.00 -29.46
C ASN A 142 14.15 -4.39 -28.83
N TYR A 143 14.01 -5.43 -29.64
CA TYR A 143 13.93 -6.81 -29.14
C TYR A 143 15.20 -7.26 -28.37
N TRP A 144 16.39 -6.75 -28.72
CA TRP A 144 17.64 -7.10 -28.02
C TRP A 144 17.68 -6.58 -26.57
N LEU A 145 16.95 -5.51 -26.24
CA LEU A 145 16.88 -4.95 -24.88
C LEU A 145 16.04 -5.78 -23.91
N LEU A 146 15.33 -6.79 -24.40
CA LEU A 146 14.57 -7.72 -23.56
C LEU A 146 15.49 -8.56 -22.66
N ILE A 147 16.68 -8.93 -23.16
CA ILE A 147 17.64 -9.78 -22.44
C ILE A 147 18.17 -9.07 -21.17
N PRO A 148 18.74 -7.85 -21.25
CA PRO A 148 19.14 -7.08 -20.07
C PRO A 148 17.98 -6.83 -19.09
N THR A 149 16.79 -6.56 -19.62
CA THR A 149 15.58 -6.31 -18.80
C THR A 149 15.21 -7.56 -17.98
N ALA A 150 15.24 -8.74 -18.59
CA ALA A 150 14.94 -10.00 -17.91
C ALA A 150 15.97 -10.30 -16.80
N ILE A 151 17.26 -10.08 -17.07
CA ILE A 151 18.34 -10.25 -16.07
C ILE A 151 18.09 -9.33 -14.86
N MET A 152 17.75 -8.05 -15.10
CA MET A 152 17.43 -7.12 -14.01
C MET A 152 16.19 -7.55 -13.22
N GLY A 153 15.16 -8.07 -13.89
CA GLY A 153 13.97 -8.62 -13.22
C GLY A 153 14.32 -9.74 -12.23
N VAL A 154 15.23 -10.65 -12.61
CA VAL A 154 15.71 -11.73 -11.72
C VAL A 154 16.49 -11.16 -10.53
N VAL A 155 17.38 -10.19 -10.76
CA VAL A 155 18.15 -9.53 -9.69
C VAL A 155 17.21 -8.87 -8.67
N PHE A 156 16.20 -8.12 -9.13
CA PHE A 156 15.22 -7.51 -8.24
C PHE A 156 14.37 -8.52 -7.48
N TYR A 157 14.00 -9.65 -8.10
CA TYR A 157 13.26 -10.71 -7.43
C TYR A 157 14.06 -11.29 -6.25
N LEU A 158 15.35 -11.57 -6.45
CA LEU A 158 16.23 -12.08 -5.40
C LEU A 158 16.43 -11.06 -4.26
N LEU A 159 16.73 -9.80 -4.61
CA LEU A 159 16.90 -8.72 -3.64
C LEU A 159 15.64 -8.48 -2.81
N ARG A 160 14.47 -8.50 -3.45
CA ARG A 160 13.17 -8.40 -2.76
C ARG A 160 12.97 -9.54 -1.77
N GLY A 161 13.35 -10.76 -2.13
CA GLY A 161 13.26 -11.93 -1.25
C GLY A 161 14.06 -11.75 0.05
N VAL A 162 15.29 -11.23 -0.06
CA VAL A 162 16.15 -10.94 1.09
C VAL A 162 15.60 -9.78 1.92
N PHE A 163 15.24 -8.66 1.27
CA PHE A 163 14.71 -7.49 1.94
C PHE A 163 13.44 -7.79 2.73
N LEU A 164 12.47 -8.51 2.14
CA LEU A 164 11.21 -8.83 2.82
C LEU A 164 11.43 -9.68 4.06
N ARG A 165 12.42 -10.59 4.06
CA ARG A 165 12.77 -11.37 5.25
C ARG A 165 13.33 -10.47 6.35
N ALA A 166 14.28 -9.60 6.01
CA ALA A 166 14.88 -8.66 6.95
C ALA A 166 13.88 -7.64 7.50
N ALA A 167 13.16 -6.94 6.61
CA ALA A 167 12.18 -5.91 6.97
C ALA A 167 11.06 -6.44 7.86
N ARG A 168 10.56 -7.66 7.64
CA ARG A 168 9.56 -8.28 8.53
C ARG A 168 10.11 -8.52 9.93
N ASN A 169 11.34 -9.01 10.04
CA ASN A 169 11.96 -9.26 11.35
C ASN A 169 12.19 -7.94 12.09
N VAL A 170 12.72 -6.92 11.42
CA VAL A 170 12.92 -5.59 12.01
C VAL A 170 11.59 -4.96 12.41
N LYS A 171 10.54 -5.08 11.57
CA LYS A 171 9.20 -4.58 11.90
C LYS A 171 8.59 -5.28 13.11
N ARG A 172 8.86 -6.57 13.28
CA ARG A 172 8.46 -7.34 14.46
C ARG A 172 9.16 -6.83 15.72
N VAL A 173 10.46 -6.52 15.64
CA VAL A 173 11.19 -5.94 16.77
C VAL A 173 10.59 -4.59 17.17
N GLU A 174 10.38 -3.68 16.22
CA GLU A 174 9.71 -2.38 16.46
C GLU A 174 8.34 -2.55 17.15
N ALA A 175 7.54 -3.53 16.71
CA ALA A 175 6.23 -3.78 17.31
C ALA A 175 6.33 -4.27 18.78
N ILE A 176 7.32 -5.11 19.10
CA ILE A 176 7.53 -5.65 20.46
C ILE A 176 8.09 -4.57 21.38
N THR A 177 9.03 -3.75 20.92
CA THR A 177 9.64 -2.69 21.74
C THR A 177 8.69 -1.55 22.07
N ARG A 178 7.56 -1.45 21.36
CA ARG A 178 6.57 -0.41 21.57
C ARG A 178 5.69 -0.63 22.81
N SER A 179 5.39 -1.88 23.17
CA SER A 179 4.45 -2.17 24.27
C SER A 179 4.95 -1.77 25.66
N PRO A 180 6.24 -1.99 26.04
CA PRO A 180 6.74 -1.60 27.36
C PRO A 180 6.62 -0.12 27.65
N VAL A 181 6.78 0.74 26.64
CA VAL A 181 6.60 2.20 26.77
C VAL A 181 5.20 2.52 27.27
N PHE A 182 4.16 1.97 26.62
CA PHE A 182 2.77 2.20 27.02
C PHE A 182 2.42 1.57 28.36
N THR A 183 2.92 0.36 28.64
CA THR A 183 2.68 -0.32 29.93
C THR A 183 3.32 0.45 31.09
N HIS A 184 4.55 0.94 30.93
CA HIS A 184 5.24 1.74 31.93
C HIS A 184 4.52 3.08 32.18
N THR A 185 4.07 3.77 31.12
CA THR A 185 3.30 5.00 31.26
C THR A 185 1.97 4.78 31.99
N ASN A 186 1.22 3.72 31.66
CA ASN A 186 -0.03 3.41 32.35
C ASN A 186 0.21 3.13 33.85
N ALA A 187 1.22 2.32 34.18
CA ALA A 187 1.58 2.04 35.57
C ALA A 187 2.01 3.31 36.34
N THR A 188 2.69 4.24 35.67
CA THR A 188 3.10 5.54 36.24
C THR A 188 1.89 6.42 36.55
N ILE A 189 0.89 6.45 35.66
CA ILE A 189 -0.35 7.23 35.85
C ILE A 189 -1.16 6.64 37.02
N ASP A 190 -1.33 5.32 37.06
CA ASP A 190 -2.09 4.63 38.10
C ASP A 190 -1.42 4.75 39.48
N GLY A 191 -0.09 4.73 39.54
CA GLY A 191 0.71 4.81 40.77
C GLY A 191 1.21 6.21 41.14
N LEU A 192 0.73 7.28 40.49
CA LEU A 192 1.34 8.61 40.56
C LEU A 192 1.47 9.17 41.98
N THR A 193 0.46 8.94 42.83
CA THR A 193 0.46 9.41 44.23
C THR A 193 1.53 8.70 45.06
N THR A 194 1.69 7.39 44.87
CA THR A 194 2.71 6.57 45.53
C THR A 194 4.11 7.00 45.09
N ILE A 195 4.32 7.21 43.79
CA ILE A 195 5.61 7.64 43.24
C ILE A 195 6.05 8.98 43.86
N ARG A 196 5.13 9.95 43.95
CA ARG A 196 5.38 11.26 44.59
C ARG A 196 5.63 11.15 46.09
N ALA A 197 4.93 10.24 46.77
CA ALA A 197 5.13 10.02 48.21
C ALA A 197 6.53 9.45 48.52
N PHE A 198 7.11 8.65 47.61
CA PHE A 198 8.43 8.06 47.76
C PHE A 198 9.57 8.88 47.10
N GLY A 199 9.26 9.96 46.36
CA GLY A 199 10.27 10.75 45.64
C GLY A 199 11.01 9.97 44.55
N ALA A 200 10.34 8.98 43.94
CA ALA A 200 10.94 8.03 43.00
C ALA A 200 10.79 8.46 41.52
N GLU A 201 10.44 9.72 41.25
CA GLU A 201 10.18 10.23 39.90
C GLU A 201 11.37 10.03 38.97
N ARG A 202 12.59 10.36 39.45
CA ARG A 202 13.81 10.30 38.62
C ARG A 202 14.16 8.87 38.20
N PHE A 203 13.92 7.89 39.08
CA PHE A 203 14.17 6.48 38.78
C PHE A 203 13.21 5.95 37.69
N LEU A 204 11.93 6.31 37.78
CA LEU A 204 10.94 5.97 36.75
C LEU A 204 11.21 6.70 35.43
N GLU A 205 11.65 7.95 35.50
CA GLU A 205 12.06 8.71 34.32
C GLU A 205 13.22 8.00 33.61
N GLU A 206 14.32 7.68 34.30
CA GLU A 206 15.45 6.96 33.70
C GLU A 206 15.01 5.62 33.06
N THR A 207 14.09 4.89 33.71
CA THR A 207 13.53 3.64 33.18
C THR A 207 12.68 3.87 31.92
N PHE A 208 11.88 4.94 31.90
CA PHE A 208 11.08 5.32 30.74
C PHE A 208 11.96 5.70 29.54
N HIS A 209 13.02 6.48 29.78
CA HIS A 209 14.00 6.85 28.74
C HIS A 209 14.66 5.60 28.13
N GLN A 210 15.04 4.60 28.94
CA GLN A 210 15.58 3.32 28.41
C GLN A 210 14.59 2.59 27.49
N HIS A 211 13.31 2.51 27.88
CA HIS A 211 12.28 1.90 27.03
C HIS A 211 12.08 2.70 25.73
N GLN A 212 12.14 4.03 25.82
CA GLN A 212 12.00 4.92 24.68
C GLN A 212 13.17 4.80 23.71
N ASP A 213 14.41 4.70 24.20
CA ASP A 213 15.61 4.54 23.37
C ASP A 213 15.60 3.22 22.60
N VAL A 214 15.21 2.12 23.25
CA VAL A 214 15.08 0.81 22.60
C VAL A 214 13.99 0.84 21.51
N ASN A 215 12.85 1.48 21.79
CA ASN A 215 11.79 1.62 20.78
C ASN A 215 12.21 2.53 19.62
N THR A 216 12.87 3.64 19.91
CA THR A 216 13.31 4.62 18.90
C THR A 216 14.40 4.05 18.01
N SER A 217 15.37 3.33 18.58
CA SER A 217 16.41 2.63 17.82
C SER A 217 15.83 1.54 16.90
N ALA A 218 14.84 0.77 17.36
CA ALA A 218 14.15 -0.20 16.52
C ALA A 218 13.36 0.45 15.37
N ALA A 219 12.65 1.56 15.64
CA ALA A 219 11.93 2.32 14.61
C ALA A 219 12.89 2.96 13.59
N PHE A 220 14.02 3.51 14.06
CA PHE A 220 15.07 4.04 13.20
C PHE A 220 15.66 2.96 12.30
N LEU A 221 15.94 1.77 12.86
CA LEU A 221 16.46 0.63 12.09
C LEU A 221 15.49 0.19 10.99
N PHE A 222 14.18 0.18 11.26
CA PHE A 222 13.17 -0.10 10.24
C PHE A 222 13.19 0.94 9.11
N GLY A 223 13.26 2.22 9.47
CA GLY A 223 13.37 3.32 8.51
C GLY A 223 14.65 3.24 7.67
N ALA A 224 15.80 3.03 8.32
CA ALA A 224 17.10 2.91 7.68
C ALA A 224 17.16 1.70 6.72
N THR A 225 16.61 0.55 7.12
CA THR A 225 16.54 -0.64 6.26
C THR A 225 15.70 -0.38 5.00
N THR A 226 14.55 0.29 5.16
CA THR A 226 13.66 0.61 4.03
C THR A 226 14.30 1.61 3.07
N ARG A 227 14.92 2.67 3.60
CA ARG A 227 15.63 3.68 2.78
C ARG A 227 16.88 3.12 2.12
N GLY A 228 17.65 2.30 2.83
CA GLY A 228 18.84 1.65 2.28
C GLY A 228 18.48 0.73 1.12
N PHE A 229 17.41 -0.06 1.24
CA PHE A 229 16.93 -0.88 0.14
C PHE A 229 16.50 -0.05 -1.08
N ALA A 230 15.75 1.04 -0.88
CA ALA A 230 15.36 1.93 -1.97
C ALA A 230 16.59 2.52 -2.67
N PHE A 231 17.58 3.01 -1.92
CA PHE A 231 18.83 3.53 -2.47
C PHE A 231 19.56 2.49 -3.34
N TRP A 232 19.69 1.25 -2.86
CA TRP A 232 20.33 0.19 -3.64
C TRP A 232 19.55 -0.17 -4.91
N LEU A 233 18.22 -0.15 -4.88
CA LEU A 233 17.40 -0.32 -6.08
C LEU A 233 17.64 0.82 -7.08
N ASP A 234 17.69 2.06 -6.62
CA ASP A 234 17.94 3.23 -7.49
C ASP A 234 19.33 3.16 -8.14
N VAL A 235 20.35 2.75 -7.41
CA VAL A 235 21.71 2.54 -7.97
C VAL A 235 21.68 1.48 -9.08
N ILE A 236 20.97 0.36 -8.88
CA ILE A 236 20.83 -0.69 -9.89
C ILE A 236 20.06 -0.16 -11.11
N CYS A 237 18.99 0.62 -10.90
CA CYS A 237 18.24 1.28 -11.98
C CYS A 237 19.11 2.27 -12.77
N LEU A 238 19.95 3.07 -12.11
CA LEU A 238 20.86 4.01 -12.77
C LEU A 238 21.90 3.28 -13.62
N LEU A 239 22.49 2.19 -13.11
CA LEU A 239 23.41 1.35 -13.87
C LEU A 239 22.72 0.72 -15.10
N TYR A 240 21.47 0.27 -14.95
CA TYR A 240 20.67 -0.23 -16.05
C TYR A 240 20.46 0.83 -17.13
N ILE A 241 19.97 2.02 -16.76
CA ILE A 241 19.72 3.11 -17.70
C ILE A 241 21.02 3.50 -18.43
N ALA A 242 22.14 3.63 -17.71
CA ALA A 242 23.44 3.91 -18.31
C ALA A 242 23.85 2.84 -19.33
N SER A 243 23.64 1.55 -19.03
CA SER A 243 23.93 0.45 -19.96
C SER A 243 23.06 0.49 -21.22
N VAL A 244 21.77 0.81 -21.08
CA VAL A 244 20.83 0.91 -22.21
C VAL A 244 21.17 2.10 -23.10
N VAL A 245 21.48 3.25 -22.52
CA VAL A 245 21.88 4.45 -23.27
C VAL A 245 23.18 4.21 -24.04
N MET A 246 24.18 3.60 -23.41
CA MET A 246 25.43 3.23 -24.11
C MET A 246 25.17 2.24 -25.25
N SER A 247 24.27 1.26 -25.06
CA SER A 247 23.89 0.34 -26.13
C SER A 247 23.25 1.04 -27.33
N PHE A 248 22.43 2.08 -27.10
CA PHE A 248 21.85 2.86 -28.18
C PHE A 248 22.87 3.73 -28.91
N LEU A 249 23.85 4.31 -28.19
CA LEU A 249 24.90 5.12 -28.79
C LEU A 249 25.79 4.28 -29.71
N VAL A 250 26.24 3.11 -29.24
CA VAL A 250 27.11 2.20 -30.03
C VAL A 250 26.39 1.64 -31.27
N ILE A 251 25.08 1.39 -31.18
CA ILE A 251 24.27 0.90 -32.31
C ILE A 251 23.89 2.04 -33.26
N GLY A 252 23.78 3.26 -32.75
CA GLY A 252 23.45 4.47 -33.52
C GLY A 252 24.54 4.90 -34.49
N ASP A 253 25.82 4.66 -34.16
CA ASP A 253 26.97 4.99 -35.04
C ASP A 253 27.20 3.94 -36.15
N GLY A 254 26.37 2.89 -36.22
CA GLY A 254 26.48 1.80 -37.19
C GLY A 254 25.67 1.96 -38.48
N LYS A 255 25.07 3.12 -38.74
CA LYS A 255 24.40 3.48 -40.01
C LYS A 255 24.67 4.92 -40.40
#